data_AF-N1ZEU8-F1
#
_entry.id   AF-N1ZEU8-F1
#
_cell.length_a   1.000
_cell.length_b   1.000
_cell.length_c   1.000
_cell.angle_alpha   90.00
_cell.angle_beta   90.00
_cell.angle_gamma   90.00
#
_symmetry.space_group_name_H-M   'P 1'
#
loop_
_entity.id
_entity.type
_entity.pdbx_description
1 polymer ?
#
loop_
_entity_poly.entity_id
_entity_poly.type
_entity_poly.pdbx_seq_one_letter_code
_entity_poly.pdbx_strand_id
1 'polypeptide(L)'
;MCIITEAEMIQNLCIIKKTLDEVKQTIKNIVFINNEAFFGFLNELHCTNNETVSEVLNKLEHCIPFALTEESFSLFMSSCHSEDAEKMENFRKDFIKSCKNDFLLLLYTISDKEQWDNIVENCEMLRRKNYTIMEEKRMEQL
;
A
#
# COMPACT_ATOMS: atom_id res chain seq x y z
N MET A 1 12.39 -1.42 -12.86
CA MET A 1 11.40 -0.82 -11.94
C MET A 1 10.54 0.13 -12.78
N CYS A 2 9.26 -0.20 -12.96
CA CYS A 2 8.36 0.55 -13.85
C CYS A 2 7.65 1.62 -13.02
N ILE A 3 7.76 2.89 -13.42
CA ILE A 3 7.09 3.99 -12.74
C ILE A 3 5.72 4.12 -13.38
N ILE A 4 4.67 3.87 -12.61
CA ILE A 4 3.29 4.05 -13.08
C ILE A 4 3.01 5.53 -13.34
N THR A 5 2.15 5.79 -14.32
CA THR A 5 1.62 7.12 -14.61
C THR A 5 0.58 7.55 -13.56
N GLU A 6 0.28 8.85 -13.49
CA GLU A 6 -0.80 9.37 -12.63
C GLU A 6 -2.15 8.70 -12.95
N ALA A 7 -2.46 8.52 -14.23
CA ALA A 7 -3.70 7.86 -14.67
C ALA A 7 -3.76 6.40 -14.21
N GLU A 8 -2.67 5.63 -14.34
CA GLU A 8 -2.60 4.26 -13.86
C GLU A 8 -2.69 4.19 -12.33
N MET A 9 -2.06 5.12 -11.61
CA MET A 9 -2.15 5.21 -10.15
C MET A 9 -3.59 5.43 -9.70
N ILE A 10 -4.28 6.42 -10.26
CA ILE A 10 -5.68 6.73 -9.96
C ILE A 10 -6.57 5.54 -10.30
N GLN A 11 -6.36 4.91 -11.46
CA GLN A 11 -7.13 3.73 -11.88
C GLN A 11 -6.97 2.59 -10.88
N ASN A 12 -5.74 2.26 -10.47
CA ASN A 12 -5.47 1.20 -9.51
C ASN A 12 -6.11 1.49 -8.13
N LEU A 13 -6.03 2.74 -7.66
CA LEU A 13 -6.69 3.17 -6.41
C LEU A 13 -8.22 3.00 -6.51
N CYS A 14 -8.83 3.47 -7.59
CA CYS A 14 -10.28 3.37 -7.82
C CYS A 14 -10.75 1.91 -7.90
N ILE A 15 -9.97 1.03 -8.54
CA ILE A 15 -10.30 -0.40 -8.65
C ILE A 15 -10.30 -1.05 -7.26
N ILE A 16 -9.25 -0.84 -6.46
CA ILE A 16 -9.20 -1.35 -5.08
C ILE A 16 -10.40 -0.81 -4.29
N LYS A 17 -10.63 0.51 -4.35
CA LYS A 17 -11.71 1.15 -3.60
C LYS A 17 -13.08 0.56 -3.92
N LYS A 18 -13.39 0.36 -5.20
CA LYS A 18 -14.62 -0.28 -5.64
C LYS A 18 -14.77 -1.70 -5.08
N THR A 19 -13.72 -2.52 -5.19
CA THR A 19 -13.71 -3.89 -4.65
C THR A 19 -13.95 -3.92 -3.14
N LEU A 20 -13.33 -3.00 -2.40
CA LEU A 20 -13.52 -2.89 -0.95
C LEU A 20 -14.93 -2.41 -0.57
N ASP A 21 -15.52 -1.50 -1.34
CA ASP A 21 -16.87 -1.03 -1.05
C ASP A 21 -17.94 -2.07 -1.39
N GLU A 22 -17.72 -2.89 -2.41
CA GLU A 22 -18.58 -4.03 -2.74
C GLU A 22 -18.51 -5.11 -1.65
N VAL A 23 -17.30 -5.49 -1.20
CA VAL A 23 -17.14 -6.55 -0.20
C VAL A 23 -17.69 -6.15 1.17
N LYS A 24 -17.58 -4.88 1.58
CA LYS A 24 -18.20 -4.38 2.82
C LYS A 24 -19.68 -4.67 2.91
N GLN A 25 -20.37 -4.61 1.78
CA GLN A 25 -21.82 -4.84 1.75
C GLN A 25 -22.15 -6.32 1.95
N THR A 26 -21.25 -7.24 1.58
CA THR A 26 -21.47 -8.69 1.61
C THR A 26 -21.00 -9.36 2.91
N ILE A 27 -19.97 -8.84 3.57
CA ILE A 27 -19.32 -9.51 4.72
C ILE A 27 -19.90 -9.16 6.10
N LYS A 28 -21.13 -8.63 6.16
CA LYS A 28 -21.76 -8.15 7.42
C LYS A 28 -21.86 -9.19 8.55
N ASN A 29 -21.82 -10.48 8.21
CA ASN A 29 -21.94 -11.59 9.15
C ASN A 29 -20.66 -12.43 9.28
N ILE A 30 -19.53 -11.94 8.75
CA ILE A 30 -18.24 -12.62 8.86
C ILE A 30 -17.47 -12.01 10.02
N VAL A 31 -17.01 -12.87 10.93
CA VAL A 31 -16.11 -12.47 12.01
C VAL A 31 -14.72 -13.00 11.70
N PHE A 32 -13.74 -12.10 11.65
CA PHE A 32 -12.34 -12.46 11.48
C PHE A 32 -11.73 -12.72 12.85
N ILE A 33 -10.98 -13.81 12.96
CA ILE A 33 -10.36 -14.24 14.22
C ILE A 33 -9.23 -13.30 14.69
N ASN A 34 -8.61 -12.58 13.76
CA ASN A 34 -7.55 -11.61 14.01
C ASN A 34 -7.36 -10.69 12.77
N ASN A 35 -6.49 -9.68 12.90
CA ASN A 35 -6.18 -8.76 11.81
C ASN A 35 -5.49 -9.44 10.63
N GLU A 36 -4.66 -10.45 10.86
CA GLU A 36 -3.99 -11.19 9.79
C GLU A 36 -4.98 -11.91 8.87
N ALA A 37 -6.00 -12.55 9.43
CA ALA A 37 -7.07 -13.21 8.69
C ALA A 37 -7.91 -12.19 7.93
N PHE A 38 -8.15 -11.01 8.51
CA PHE A 38 -8.85 -9.92 7.84
C PHE A 38 -8.07 -9.38 6.64
N PHE A 39 -6.79 -9.03 6.83
CA PHE A 39 -5.95 -8.55 5.74
C PHE A 39 -5.68 -9.64 4.70
N GLY A 40 -5.51 -10.90 5.11
CA GLY A 40 -5.40 -12.03 4.21
C GLY A 40 -6.63 -12.16 3.32
N PHE A 41 -7.83 -12.05 3.90
CA PHE A 41 -9.07 -12.05 3.13
C PHE A 41 -9.14 -10.88 2.15
N LEU A 42 -8.86 -9.64 2.58
CA LEU A 42 -8.93 -8.48 1.70
C LEU A 42 -7.92 -8.53 0.55
N ASN A 43 -6.71 -9.00 0.81
CA ASN A 43 -5.63 -9.09 -0.19
C ASN A 43 -5.94 -10.08 -1.32
N GLU A 44 -6.68 -11.15 -1.03
CA GLU A 44 -7.08 -12.18 -1.99
C GLU A 44 -8.36 -11.84 -2.78
N LEU A 45 -8.99 -10.67 -2.51
CA LEU A 45 -10.16 -10.25 -3.29
C LEU A 45 -9.78 -9.96 -4.73
N HIS A 46 -10.54 -10.52 -5.67
CA HIS A 46 -10.39 -10.22 -7.08
C HIS A 46 -10.98 -8.86 -7.42
N CYS A 47 -10.16 -8.04 -8.04
CA CYS A 47 -10.52 -6.77 -8.63
C CYS A 47 -11.19 -6.98 -10.00
N THR A 48 -11.84 -5.93 -10.54
CA THR A 48 -12.54 -6.00 -11.84
C THR A 48 -11.64 -6.29 -13.04
N ASN A 49 -10.32 -6.11 -12.87
CA ASN A 49 -9.28 -6.42 -13.86
C ASN A 49 -8.71 -7.85 -13.71
N ASN A 50 -9.34 -8.71 -12.90
CA ASN A 50 -8.94 -10.09 -12.65
C ASN A 50 -7.60 -10.26 -11.91
N GLU A 51 -7.06 -9.17 -11.36
CA GLU A 51 -5.92 -9.19 -10.43
C GLU A 51 -6.44 -9.19 -8.99
N THR A 52 -5.65 -9.69 -8.05
CA THR A 52 -5.94 -9.60 -6.62
C THR A 52 -5.67 -8.17 -6.11
N VAL A 53 -6.31 -7.78 -5.02
CA VAL A 53 -6.00 -6.51 -4.32
C VAL A 53 -4.51 -6.42 -3.99
N SER A 54 -3.89 -7.53 -3.56
CA SER A 54 -2.45 -7.62 -3.30
C SER A 54 -1.59 -7.28 -4.54
N GLU A 55 -1.93 -7.84 -5.70
CA GLU A 55 -1.22 -7.56 -6.96
C GLU A 55 -1.34 -6.09 -7.37
N VAL A 56 -2.53 -5.50 -7.21
CA VAL A 56 -2.75 -4.08 -7.50
C VAL A 56 -1.99 -3.19 -6.50
N LEU A 57 -1.98 -3.53 -5.21
CA LEU A 57 -1.20 -2.83 -4.18
C LEU A 57 0.30 -2.89 -4.45
N ASN A 58 0.82 -4.00 -4.99
CA ASN A 58 2.23 -4.11 -5.37
C ASN A 58 2.61 -3.12 -6.47
N LYS A 59 1.71 -2.81 -7.41
CA LYS A 59 1.94 -1.77 -8.43
C LYS A 59 1.98 -0.37 -7.82
N LEU A 60 1.24 -0.16 -6.73
CA LEU A 60 1.15 1.10 -6.02
C LEU A 60 2.26 1.30 -4.98
N GLU A 61 3.15 0.33 -4.73
CA GLU A 61 4.11 0.34 -3.61
C GLU A 61 4.90 1.65 -3.49
N HIS A 62 5.30 2.26 -4.62
CA HIS A 62 6.06 3.52 -4.65
C HIS A 62 5.20 4.79 -4.48
N CYS A 63 3.89 4.64 -4.35
CA CYS A 63 2.93 5.73 -4.17
C CYS A 63 2.19 5.60 -2.82
N ILE A 64 2.44 4.53 -2.06
CA ILE A 64 1.84 4.31 -0.75
C ILE A 64 2.58 5.15 0.29
N PRO A 65 1.87 5.94 1.12
CA PRO A 65 2.50 6.59 2.27
C PRO A 65 3.03 5.54 3.24
N PHE A 66 4.32 5.63 3.60
CA PHE A 66 4.95 4.71 4.55
C PHE A 66 4.85 5.19 5.99
N ALA A 67 5.03 4.25 6.93
CA ALA A 67 5.00 4.48 8.38
C ALA A 67 3.70 5.16 8.84
N LEU A 68 2.56 4.65 8.36
CA LEU A 68 1.23 5.14 8.71
C LEU A 68 0.87 4.86 10.17
N THR A 69 1.50 3.86 10.80
CA THR A 69 1.21 3.42 12.17
C THR A 69 2.48 3.23 12.99
N GLU A 70 2.32 3.13 14.32
CA GLU A 70 3.42 2.85 15.25
C GLU A 70 4.10 1.51 14.97
N GLU A 71 3.33 0.51 14.52
CA GLU A 71 3.85 -0.81 14.14
C GLU A 71 4.77 -0.72 12.93
N SER A 72 4.31 -0.10 11.84
CA SER A 72 5.14 0.09 10.64
C SER A 72 6.37 0.96 10.96
N PHE A 73 6.23 2.00 11.78
CA PHE A 73 7.38 2.79 12.24
C PHE A 73 8.39 1.96 13.04
N SER A 74 7.92 1.11 13.97
CA SER A 74 8.81 0.25 14.77
C SER A 74 9.55 -0.78 13.92
N LEU A 75 8.90 -1.34 12.89
CA LEU A 75 9.52 -2.27 11.95
C LEU A 75 10.59 -1.58 11.09
N PHE A 76 10.31 -0.37 10.64
CA PHE A 76 11.31 0.46 9.95
C PHE A 76 12.54 0.69 10.83
N MET A 77 12.34 1.14 12.07
CA MET A 77 13.45 1.34 13.01
C MET A 77 14.23 0.05 13.26
N SER A 78 13.55 -1.09 13.42
CA SER A 78 14.20 -2.39 13.60
C SER A 78 15.07 -2.78 12.39
N SER A 79 14.63 -2.45 11.17
CA SER A 79 15.42 -2.68 9.96
C SER A 79 16.68 -1.81 9.92
N CYS A 80 16.60 -0.54 10.32
CA CYS A 80 17.74 0.39 10.27
C CYS A 80 18.84 0.07 11.31
N HIS A 81 18.48 -0.56 12.43
CA HIS A 81 19.40 -0.82 13.54
C HIS A 81 19.89 -2.28 13.60
N SER A 82 19.49 -3.13 12.66
CA SER A 82 19.93 -4.54 12.62
C SER A 82 21.33 -4.65 12.03
N GLU A 83 22.27 -5.21 12.79
CA GLU A 83 23.62 -5.54 12.32
C GLU A 83 23.67 -6.82 11.46
N ASP A 84 22.61 -7.62 11.51
CA ASP A 84 22.45 -8.84 10.73
C ASP A 84 21.68 -8.52 9.44
N ALA A 85 22.31 -8.78 8.29
CA ALA A 85 21.77 -8.48 6.97
C ALA A 85 20.50 -9.28 6.63
N GLU A 86 20.40 -10.54 7.09
CA GLU A 86 19.22 -11.36 6.87
C GLU A 86 18.05 -10.84 7.71
N LYS A 87 18.30 -10.52 8.97
CA LYS A 87 17.28 -9.92 9.85
C LYS A 87 16.83 -8.55 9.35
N MET A 88 17.77 -7.72 8.89
CA MET A 88 17.46 -6.43 8.29
C MET A 88 16.50 -6.56 7.11
N GLU A 89 16.78 -7.50 6.19
CA GLU A 89 15.92 -7.72 5.03
C GLU A 89 14.54 -8.28 5.43
N ASN A 90 14.47 -9.14 6.45
CA ASN A 90 13.20 -9.62 6.98
C ASN A 90 12.37 -8.48 7.61
N PHE A 91 12.97 -7.63 8.45
CA PHE A 91 12.28 -6.45 8.99
C PHE A 91 11.83 -5.49 7.90
N ARG A 92 12.61 -5.32 6.83
CA ARG A 92 12.24 -4.48 5.69
C ARG A 92 11.02 -5.03 4.96
N LYS A 93 10.94 -6.35 4.76
CA LYS A 93 9.76 -7.00 4.16
C LYS A 93 8.52 -6.85 5.05
N ASP A 94 8.68 -7.08 6.35
CA ASP A 94 7.58 -6.94 7.32
C ASP A 94 7.09 -5.50 7.40
N PHE A 95 8.01 -4.52 7.37
CA PHE A 95 7.68 -3.10 7.30
C PHE A 95 6.82 -2.75 6.08
N ILE A 96 7.24 -3.19 4.88
CA ILE A 96 6.50 -2.92 3.64
C ILE A 96 5.12 -3.58 3.70
N LYS A 97 5.04 -4.82 4.19
CA LYS A 97 3.77 -5.55 4.36
C LYS A 97 2.83 -4.80 5.33
N SER A 98 3.36 -4.34 6.46
CA SER A 98 2.61 -3.57 7.45
C SER A 98 2.07 -2.26 6.84
N CYS A 99 2.90 -1.49 6.12
CA CYS A 99 2.44 -0.27 5.43
C CYS A 99 1.33 -0.53 4.41
N LYS A 100 1.42 -1.63 3.65
CA LYS A 100 0.37 -2.01 2.68
C LYS A 100 -0.94 -2.35 3.38
N ASN A 101 -0.89 -3.06 4.51
CA ASN A 101 -2.07 -3.37 5.31
C ASN A 101 -2.69 -2.11 5.92
N ASP A 102 -1.86 -1.21 6.46
CA ASP A 102 -2.31 0.08 7.00
C ASP A 102 -3.02 0.92 5.93
N PHE A 103 -2.41 0.99 4.74
CA PHE A 103 -2.99 1.69 3.61
C PHE A 103 -4.29 1.04 3.14
N LEU A 104 -4.34 -0.30 3.07
CA LEU A 104 -5.53 -1.03 2.70
C LEU A 104 -6.68 -0.78 3.70
N LEU A 105 -6.38 -0.74 5.00
CA LEU A 105 -7.34 -0.39 6.04
C LEU A 105 -7.85 1.04 5.88
N LEU A 106 -6.96 1.98 5.54
CA LEU A 106 -7.34 3.37 5.26
C LEU A 106 -8.32 3.45 4.08
N LEU A 107 -8.03 2.79 2.95
CA LEU A 107 -8.94 2.72 1.80
C LEU A 107 -10.27 2.03 2.14
N TYR A 108 -10.21 1.03 3.01
CA TYR A 108 -11.38 0.34 3.54
C TYR A 108 -12.19 1.21 4.51
N THR A 109 -11.63 2.18 5.22
CA THR A 109 -12.39 2.96 6.21
C THR A 109 -12.98 4.24 5.62
N ILE A 110 -12.37 4.81 4.58
CA ILE A 110 -12.83 6.06 3.98
C ILE A 110 -14.19 5.91 3.33
N SER A 111 -15.06 6.85 3.63
CA SER A 111 -16.39 7.01 3.04
C SER A 111 -16.64 8.43 2.53
N ASP A 112 -15.80 9.39 2.94
CA ASP A 112 -15.91 10.78 2.58
C ASP A 112 -15.08 11.14 1.33
N LYS A 113 -15.60 12.05 0.51
CA LYS A 113 -14.98 12.44 -0.75
C LYS A 113 -13.72 13.29 -0.54
N GLU A 114 -13.73 14.21 0.43
CA GLU A 114 -12.57 15.05 0.74
C GLU A 114 -11.40 14.19 1.24
N GLN A 115 -11.69 13.20 2.09
CA GLN A 115 -10.69 12.22 2.51
C GLN A 115 -10.11 11.41 1.34
N TRP A 116 -10.97 11.01 0.39
CA TRP A 116 -10.53 10.31 -0.82
C TRP A 116 -9.62 11.18 -1.69
N ASP A 117 -10.03 12.41 -1.96
CA ASP A 117 -9.28 13.36 -2.80
C ASP A 117 -7.89 13.64 -2.17
N ASN A 118 -7.83 13.79 -0.84
CA ASN A 118 -6.58 13.94 -0.09
C ASN A 118 -5.64 12.72 -0.21
N ILE A 119 -6.18 11.49 -0.25
CA ILE A 119 -5.35 10.30 -0.48
C ILE A 119 -4.75 10.31 -1.87
N VAL A 120 -5.58 10.58 -2.87
CA VAL A 120 -5.13 10.62 -4.27
C VAL A 120 -4.02 11.66 -4.44
N GLU A 121 -4.18 12.84 -3.85
CA GLU A 121 -3.15 13.89 -3.86
C GLU A 121 -1.86 13.45 -3.15
N ASN A 122 -1.96 12.83 -1.97
CA ASN A 122 -0.79 12.32 -1.26
C ASN A 122 -0.04 11.23 -2.04
N CYS A 123 -0.77 10.30 -2.67
CA CYS A 123 -0.18 9.28 -3.52
C CYS A 123 0.51 9.89 -4.74
N GLU A 124 -0.08 10.90 -5.38
CA GLU A 124 0.53 11.59 -6.51
C GLU A 124 1.79 12.37 -6.10
N MET A 125 1.75 13.05 -4.94
CA MET A 125 2.93 13.72 -4.39
C MET A 125 4.08 12.73 -4.17
N LEU A 126 3.78 11.57 -3.58
CA LEU A 126 4.79 10.53 -3.33
C LEU A 126 5.33 9.95 -4.64
N ARG A 127 4.45 9.68 -5.61
CA ARG A 127 4.83 9.20 -6.95
C ARG A 127 5.82 10.16 -7.60
N ARG A 128 5.54 11.47 -7.58
CA ARG A 128 6.44 12.51 -8.13
C ARG A 128 7.77 12.57 -7.40
N LYS A 129 7.75 12.61 -6.06
CA LYS A 129 8.99 12.64 -5.25
C LYS A 129 9.88 11.42 -5.53
N ASN A 130 9.29 10.23 -5.56
CA ASN A 130 10.03 9.00 -5.81
C ASN A 130 10.55 8.93 -7.26
N TYR A 131 9.80 9.47 -8.23
CA TYR A 131 10.28 9.62 -9.60
C TYR A 131 11.55 10.49 -9.66
N THR A 132 11.55 11.66 -9.03
CA THR A 132 12.71 12.57 -9.00
C THR A 132 13.94 11.91 -8.36
N ILE A 133 13.77 11.26 -7.20
CA ILE A 133 14.88 10.57 -6.51
C ILE A 133 15.47 9.45 -7.39
N MET A 134 14.63 8.74 -8.14
CA MET A 134 15.08 7.70 -9.05
C MET A 134 15.84 8.25 -10.26
N GLU A 135 15.44 9.40 -10.80
CA GLU A 135 16.18 10.08 -11.87
C GLU A 135 17.54 10.57 -11.39
N GLU A 136 17.61 11.20 -10.20
CA GLU A 136 18.86 11.66 -9.59
C GLU A 136 19.85 10.50 -9.42
N LYS A 137 19.41 9.38 -8.83
CA LYS A 137 20.25 8.18 -8.66
C LYS A 137 20.74 7.56 -9.98
N ARG A 138 19.97 7.71 -11.06
CA ARG A 138 20.39 7.25 -12.39
C ARG A 138 21.47 8.13 -13.00
N MET A 139 21.40 9.44 -12.75
CA MET A 139 22.39 10.40 -13.22
C MET A 139 23.72 10.29 -12.46
N GLU A 140 23.70 9.92 -11.17
CA GLU A 140 24.91 9.67 -10.37
C GLU A 140 25.69 8.39 -10.77
N GLN A 141 25.06 7.49 -11.53
CA GLN A 141 25.64 6.21 -11.96
C GLN A 141 26.20 6.25 -13.40
N LEU A 142 26.14 7.42 -14.06
CA LEU A 142 26.66 7.68 -15.41
C LEU A 142 27.91 8.55 -15.37
#